data_AF-A0AAJ0ACD6-F1
#
_entry.id   AF-A0AAJ0ACD6-F1
#
_cell.length_a   1.000
_cell.length_b   1.000
_cell.length_c   1.000
_cell.angle_alpha   90.00
_cell.angle_beta   90.00
_cell.angle_gamma   90.00
#
_symmetry.space_group_name_H-M   'P 1'
#
loop_
_entity.id
_entity.type
_entity.pdbx_description
1 polymer ?
#
loop_
_entity_poly.entity_id
_entity_poly.type
_entity_poly.pdbx_seq_one_letter_code
_entity_poly.pdbx_strand_id
1 'polypeptide(L)'
;MGNRKTTGLLAVLASVASVTAHGHVTNIVVNGVSYRNYIPVQDPYTNNPPLVAGWTIDQRDNGFVAPDAYNAPDIICHRQAVSGKGRITVAAGDTVQLQWTEWPDSHKGPVMDFLANCNGPCNAVDKTALKFFKIDGAGLINPPQQTNQWAATVLINNGNAWSVRIPPNVAPGHYVLRHDIIALHSAGQQNGAQSYPQCVNLEITGYGTDNPAGIPGTALYGANDPGILYNIYRDNLNDYVIPGGAIIPGGFSMLPQSRIQITASGSATPYGTTIRASSTVMASASVPTSSSTPSPTTFLTMTTTAPPAGGPTQNLYGQCGGSNYAGPTRCPDYASCATINPYYAQCTPGPVPAGAQSLYGQCGGMNWPAESPASCVPGATCKTANPYYAQCTPV
;
A
#
# COMPACT_ATOMS: atom_id res chain seq x y z
N MET A 1 47.76 -57.27 -34.14
CA MET A 1 47.52 -55.82 -34.03
C MET A 1 46.08 -55.53 -34.43
N GLY A 2 45.18 -55.30 -33.47
CA GLY A 2 43.77 -55.00 -33.74
C GLY A 2 43.32 -53.85 -32.84
N ASN A 3 43.23 -52.64 -33.40
CA ASN A 3 42.76 -51.45 -32.70
C ASN A 3 41.23 -51.41 -32.72
N ARG A 4 40.59 -51.53 -31.56
CA ARG A 4 39.17 -51.19 -31.37
C ARG A 4 39.05 -49.68 -31.16
N LYS A 5 38.28 -49.00 -32.02
CA LYS A 5 37.85 -47.61 -31.83
C LYS A 5 36.60 -47.61 -30.95
N THR A 6 36.65 -46.95 -29.81
CA THR A 6 35.49 -46.64 -28.97
C THR A 6 34.89 -45.31 -29.42
N THR A 7 33.66 -45.34 -29.92
CA THR A 7 32.89 -44.15 -30.29
C THR A 7 32.06 -43.74 -29.08
N GLY A 8 32.40 -42.61 -28.44
CA GLY A 8 31.61 -42.01 -27.37
C GLY A 8 30.49 -41.14 -27.94
N LEU A 9 29.24 -41.46 -27.62
CA LEU A 9 28.09 -40.60 -27.86
C LEU A 9 28.04 -39.53 -26.75
N LEU A 10 28.26 -38.25 -27.08
CA LEU A 10 27.87 -37.14 -26.20
C LEU A 10 26.37 -36.87 -26.39
N ALA A 11 25.58 -37.10 -25.35
CA ALA A 11 24.21 -36.63 -25.27
C ALA A 11 24.21 -35.16 -24.80
N VAL A 12 23.85 -34.24 -25.69
CA VAL A 12 23.60 -32.83 -25.34
C VAL A 12 22.18 -32.74 -24.79
N LEU A 13 22.05 -32.58 -23.47
CA LEU A 13 20.79 -32.18 -22.84
C LEU A 13 20.54 -30.70 -23.15
N ALA A 14 19.64 -30.43 -24.07
CA ALA A 14 19.09 -29.09 -24.26
C ALA A 14 18.13 -28.79 -23.09
N SER A 15 18.61 -28.08 -22.08
CA SER A 15 17.76 -27.46 -21.06
C SER A 15 17.00 -26.32 -21.71
N VAL A 16 15.71 -26.53 -21.94
CA VAL A 16 14.79 -25.47 -22.38
C VAL A 16 14.60 -24.53 -21.19
N ALA A 17 15.41 -23.47 -21.11
CA ALA A 17 15.15 -22.38 -20.19
C ALA A 17 13.83 -21.73 -20.62
N SER A 18 12.76 -22.03 -19.88
CA SER A 18 11.49 -21.34 -20.04
C SER A 18 11.68 -19.95 -19.47
N VAL A 19 12.04 -18.98 -20.30
CA VAL A 19 12.09 -17.58 -19.86
C VAL A 19 10.63 -17.15 -19.73
N THR A 20 10.08 -17.23 -18.51
CA THR A 20 8.78 -16.65 -18.19
C THR A 20 8.95 -15.13 -18.25
N ALA A 21 8.64 -14.53 -19.40
CA ALA A 21 8.97 -13.13 -19.64
C ALA A 21 8.08 -12.14 -18.87
N HIS A 22 7.15 -12.60 -18.02
CA HIS A 22 6.18 -11.73 -17.35
C HIS A 22 5.70 -12.31 -16.00
N GLY A 23 5.11 -11.47 -15.14
CA GLY A 23 4.74 -11.82 -13.76
C GLY A 23 3.36 -11.38 -13.28
N HIS A 24 2.99 -11.86 -12.09
CA HIS A 24 1.74 -11.51 -11.39
C HIS A 24 1.96 -11.48 -9.87
N VAL A 25 1.04 -10.88 -9.12
CA VAL A 25 1.09 -10.87 -7.65
C VAL A 25 0.59 -12.20 -7.10
N THR A 26 1.42 -12.89 -6.32
CA THR A 26 1.08 -14.19 -5.73
C THR A 26 0.44 -14.06 -4.35
N ASN A 27 0.89 -13.09 -3.56
CA ASN A 27 0.49 -12.93 -2.16
C ASN A 27 0.37 -11.46 -1.76
N ILE A 28 -0.56 -11.22 -0.85
CA ILE A 28 -0.73 -9.95 -0.14
C ILE A 28 -0.36 -10.20 1.31
N VAL A 29 0.60 -9.45 1.85
CA VAL A 29 1.06 -9.61 3.23
C VAL A 29 0.69 -8.37 4.03
N VAL A 30 -0.02 -8.56 5.14
CA VAL A 30 -0.42 -7.49 6.05
C VAL A 30 -0.04 -7.93 7.46
N ASN A 31 0.76 -7.13 8.16
CA ASN A 31 1.17 -7.38 9.55
C ASN A 31 1.73 -8.81 9.78
N GLY A 32 2.51 -9.33 8.81
CA GLY A 32 3.12 -10.67 8.84
C GLY A 32 2.20 -11.82 8.40
N VAL A 33 0.91 -11.55 8.14
CA VAL A 33 -0.05 -12.55 7.65
C VAL A 33 -0.10 -12.51 6.11
N SER A 34 0.20 -13.64 5.47
CA SER A 34 0.14 -13.80 4.02
C SER A 34 -1.23 -14.30 3.57
N TYR A 35 -1.84 -13.60 2.62
CA TYR A 35 -3.08 -13.97 1.96
C TYR A 35 -2.75 -14.32 0.52
N ARG A 36 -3.15 -15.52 0.08
CA ARG A 36 -2.99 -15.93 -1.31
C ARG A 36 -3.82 -15.03 -2.22
N ASN A 37 -3.21 -14.54 -3.31
CA ASN A 37 -3.90 -13.78 -4.35
C ASN A 37 -4.49 -14.71 -5.42
N TYR A 38 -5.17 -14.17 -6.43
CA TYR A 38 -5.52 -14.94 -7.63
C TYR A 38 -4.25 -15.26 -8.44
N ILE A 39 -4.12 -16.52 -8.89
CA ILE A 39 -2.97 -17.00 -9.65
C ILE A 39 -3.44 -17.35 -11.08
N PRO A 40 -3.25 -16.47 -12.07
CA PRO A 40 -3.83 -16.62 -13.41
C PRO A 40 -3.34 -17.84 -14.18
N VAL A 41 -2.14 -18.34 -13.85
CA VAL A 41 -1.54 -19.52 -14.47
C VAL A 41 -1.99 -20.85 -13.84
N GLN A 42 -2.70 -20.81 -12.72
CA GLN A 42 -3.08 -21.99 -11.93
C GLN A 42 -4.60 -22.09 -11.70
N ASP A 43 -5.22 -21.00 -11.24
CA ASP A 43 -6.61 -21.01 -10.77
C ASP A 43 -7.64 -21.36 -11.86
N PRO A 44 -7.49 -20.92 -13.14
CA PRO A 44 -8.37 -21.35 -14.22
C PRO A 44 -8.41 -22.86 -14.47
N TYR A 45 -7.40 -23.59 -14.01
CA TYR A 45 -7.27 -25.04 -14.19
C TYR A 45 -7.56 -25.82 -12.91
N THR A 46 -7.95 -25.13 -11.84
CA THR A 46 -8.21 -25.73 -10.52
C THR A 46 -9.71 -25.95 -10.34
N ASN A 47 -10.12 -27.19 -10.03
CA ASN A 47 -11.50 -27.46 -9.62
C ASN A 47 -11.73 -26.83 -8.23
N ASN A 48 -12.73 -25.95 -8.12
CA ASN A 48 -13.03 -25.17 -6.90
C ASN A 48 -11.84 -24.33 -6.42
N PRO A 49 -11.44 -23.28 -7.16
CA PRO A 49 -10.31 -22.44 -6.76
C PRO A 49 -10.57 -21.76 -5.40
N PRO A 50 -9.52 -21.45 -4.63
CA PRO A 50 -9.64 -20.81 -3.32
C PRO A 50 -10.41 -19.49 -3.35
N LEU A 51 -11.09 -19.15 -2.25
CA LEU A 51 -11.64 -17.82 -2.04
C LEU A 51 -10.50 -16.81 -1.87
N VAL A 52 -10.41 -15.84 -2.78
CA VAL A 52 -9.37 -14.80 -2.76
C VAL A 52 -9.98 -13.41 -2.83
N ALA A 53 -9.23 -12.43 -2.31
CA ALA A 53 -9.53 -11.00 -2.44
C ALA A 53 -9.04 -10.41 -3.77
N GLY A 54 -8.06 -11.08 -4.39
CA GLY A 54 -7.58 -10.77 -5.73
C GLY A 54 -8.65 -10.91 -6.79
N TRP A 55 -8.62 -10.01 -7.77
CA TRP A 55 -9.51 -10.07 -8.93
C TRP A 55 -9.07 -11.18 -9.87
N THR A 56 -10.04 -11.91 -10.43
CA THR A 56 -9.73 -12.89 -11.47
C THR A 56 -9.47 -12.17 -12.78
N ILE A 57 -8.43 -12.56 -13.51
CA ILE A 57 -7.97 -11.89 -14.73
C ILE A 57 -7.56 -12.93 -15.79
N ASP A 58 -7.66 -12.56 -17.06
CA ASP A 58 -7.09 -13.36 -18.16
C ASP A 58 -5.64 -12.95 -18.42
N GLN A 59 -4.71 -13.56 -17.67
CA GLN A 59 -3.27 -13.28 -17.69
C GLN A 59 -2.46 -14.59 -17.67
N ARG A 60 -2.91 -15.61 -18.42
CA ARG A 60 -2.26 -16.95 -18.43
C ARG A 60 -0.88 -16.96 -19.07
N ASP A 61 -0.62 -15.98 -19.93
CA ASP A 61 0.67 -15.64 -20.54
C ASP A 61 1.57 -14.81 -19.60
N ASN A 62 1.10 -14.53 -18.37
CA ASN A 62 1.62 -13.51 -17.47
C ASN A 62 1.68 -12.09 -18.08
N GLY A 63 1.02 -11.84 -19.22
CA GLY A 63 1.17 -10.64 -20.06
C GLY A 63 0.70 -9.33 -19.45
N PHE A 64 0.54 -8.32 -20.30
CA PHE A 64 0.25 -6.94 -19.91
C PHE A 64 -1.00 -6.38 -20.62
N VAL A 65 -1.38 -5.16 -20.22
CA VAL A 65 -2.29 -4.28 -20.98
C VAL A 65 -1.46 -3.20 -21.68
N ALA A 66 -1.64 -3.05 -22.98
CA ALA A 66 -0.90 -2.08 -23.80
C ALA A 66 -1.63 -0.71 -23.86
N PRO A 67 -0.92 0.38 -24.20
CA PRO A 67 -1.47 1.72 -24.32
C PRO A 67 -2.73 1.89 -25.20
N ASP A 68 -2.87 1.09 -26.26
CA ASP A 68 -4.06 1.08 -27.12
C ASP A 68 -5.35 0.65 -26.40
N ALA A 69 -5.22 -0.02 -25.26
CA ALA A 69 -6.32 -0.43 -24.39
C ALA A 69 -6.45 0.42 -23.10
N TYR A 70 -5.69 1.52 -22.96
CA TYR A 70 -5.76 2.38 -21.76
C TYR A 70 -7.09 3.13 -21.60
N ASN A 71 -7.87 3.28 -22.68
CA ASN A 71 -9.23 3.80 -22.60
C ASN A 71 -10.30 2.70 -22.49
N ALA A 72 -9.90 1.43 -22.37
CA ALA A 72 -10.79 0.28 -22.32
C ALA A 72 -10.84 -0.35 -20.91
N PRO A 73 -11.88 -1.12 -20.57
CA PRO A 73 -12.04 -1.68 -19.22
C PRO A 73 -10.93 -2.62 -18.73
N ASP A 74 -10.02 -3.05 -19.62
CA ASP A 74 -8.90 -3.92 -19.29
C ASP A 74 -7.82 -3.20 -18.47
N ILE A 75 -7.61 -1.89 -18.64
CA ILE A 75 -6.59 -1.16 -17.85
C ILE A 75 -6.95 -1.03 -16.36
N ILE A 76 -8.23 -1.21 -16.04
CA ILE A 76 -8.78 -0.98 -14.70
C ILE A 76 -8.14 -1.97 -13.71
N CYS A 77 -8.26 -3.26 -14.00
CA CYS A 77 -7.83 -4.36 -13.13
C CYS A 77 -7.22 -5.53 -13.90
N HIS A 78 -6.72 -5.29 -15.11
CA HIS A 78 -6.26 -6.26 -16.12
C HIS A 78 -7.37 -6.80 -17.04
N ARG A 79 -6.93 -7.51 -18.09
CA ARG A 79 -7.76 -8.15 -19.12
C ARG A 79 -8.88 -9.01 -18.53
N GLN A 80 -10.11 -8.75 -18.96
CA GLN A 80 -11.32 -9.49 -18.54
C GLN A 80 -11.49 -9.58 -17.02
N ALA A 81 -10.99 -8.60 -16.26
CA ALA A 81 -11.01 -8.67 -14.81
C ALA A 81 -12.43 -8.73 -14.24
N VAL A 82 -12.64 -9.64 -13.28
CA VAL A 82 -13.87 -9.79 -12.47
C VAL A 82 -13.50 -9.71 -11.00
N SER A 83 -14.32 -9.01 -10.22
CA SER A 83 -14.05 -8.73 -8.81
C SER A 83 -13.83 -9.99 -7.99
N GLY A 84 -12.79 -9.94 -7.14
CA GLY A 84 -12.51 -10.96 -6.14
C GLY A 84 -13.74 -11.22 -5.26
N LYS A 85 -13.91 -12.46 -4.80
CA LYS A 85 -15.10 -12.85 -4.02
C LYS A 85 -14.92 -12.67 -2.51
N GLY A 86 -13.67 -12.54 -2.05
CA GLY A 86 -13.34 -12.22 -0.67
C GLY A 86 -12.76 -10.81 -0.51
N ARG A 87 -12.32 -10.52 0.71
CA ARG A 87 -11.65 -9.27 1.10
C ARG A 87 -10.59 -9.51 2.18
N ILE A 88 -9.62 -8.62 2.26
CA ILE A 88 -8.61 -8.59 3.35
C ILE A 88 -8.91 -7.36 4.21
N THR A 89 -9.07 -7.55 5.52
CA THR A 89 -9.24 -6.43 6.46
C THR A 89 -7.87 -5.83 6.78
N VAL A 90 -7.77 -4.50 6.68
CA VAL A 90 -6.58 -3.71 7.02
C VAL A 90 -7.00 -2.51 7.85
N ALA A 91 -6.12 -1.98 8.69
CA ALA A 91 -6.32 -0.69 9.34
C ALA A 91 -5.78 0.44 8.45
N ALA A 92 -6.41 1.61 8.48
CA ALA A 92 -5.83 2.83 7.95
C ALA A 92 -4.46 3.04 8.63
N GLY A 93 -3.43 3.28 7.82
CA GLY A 93 -2.05 3.38 8.29
C GLY A 93 -1.24 2.08 8.24
N ASP A 94 -1.87 0.91 8.06
CA ASP A 94 -1.18 -0.36 7.85
C ASP A 94 -0.34 -0.32 6.57
N THR A 95 0.74 -1.10 6.57
CA THR A 95 1.50 -1.42 5.36
C THR A 95 1.01 -2.73 4.78
N VAL A 96 0.64 -2.70 3.50
CA VAL A 96 0.29 -3.85 2.68
C VAL A 96 1.45 -4.15 1.75
N GLN A 97 1.96 -5.37 1.75
CA GLN A 97 3.02 -5.79 0.83
C GLN A 97 2.49 -6.73 -0.24
N LEU A 98 2.67 -6.38 -1.50
CA LEU A 98 2.35 -7.20 -2.66
C LEU A 98 3.61 -7.97 -3.08
N GLN A 99 3.54 -9.29 -3.08
CA GLN A 99 4.63 -10.16 -3.49
C GLN A 99 4.37 -10.68 -4.89
N TRP A 100 5.29 -10.43 -5.80
CA TRP A 100 5.24 -10.85 -7.19
C TRP A 100 5.97 -12.19 -7.37
N THR A 101 5.65 -12.85 -8.48
CA THR A 101 6.61 -13.75 -9.11
C THR A 101 7.91 -13.02 -9.45
N GLU A 102 8.93 -13.73 -9.92
CA GLU A 102 10.15 -13.10 -10.41
C GLU A 102 9.85 -12.02 -11.46
N TRP A 103 10.40 -10.82 -11.27
CA TRP A 103 10.26 -9.70 -12.19
C TRP A 103 11.55 -9.53 -13.01
N PRO A 104 11.48 -9.41 -14.35
CA PRO A 104 12.68 -9.30 -15.17
C PRO A 104 13.44 -7.99 -14.92
N ASP A 105 14.76 -8.05 -14.75
CA ASP A 105 15.58 -6.84 -14.57
C ASP A 105 15.46 -5.86 -15.74
N SER A 106 15.25 -6.37 -16.95
CA SER A 106 15.05 -5.54 -18.15
C SER A 106 13.77 -4.70 -18.10
N HIS A 107 12.76 -5.12 -17.34
CA HIS A 107 11.46 -4.46 -17.26
C HIS A 107 11.50 -3.30 -16.25
N LYS A 108 12.36 -2.32 -16.57
CA LYS A 108 12.51 -1.06 -15.83
C LYS A 108 11.25 -0.22 -15.97
N GLY A 109 10.87 0.48 -14.90
CA GLY A 109 9.75 1.40 -14.93
C GLY A 109 9.16 1.70 -13.54
N PRO A 110 8.12 2.53 -13.49
CA PRO A 110 7.50 2.94 -12.25
C PRO A 110 6.67 1.81 -11.61
N VAL A 111 6.41 1.97 -10.32
CA VAL A 111 5.46 1.19 -9.54
C VAL A 111 4.51 2.17 -8.86
N MET A 112 3.21 1.94 -8.96
CA MET A 112 2.19 2.84 -8.40
C MET A 112 1.05 2.07 -7.76
N ASP A 113 0.42 2.70 -6.78
CA ASP A 113 -0.70 2.14 -6.05
C ASP A 113 -1.84 3.16 -5.92
N PHE A 114 -3.06 2.67 -6.09
CA PHE A 114 -4.27 3.46 -6.06
C PHE A 114 -5.33 2.78 -5.20
N LEU A 115 -6.17 3.59 -4.57
CA LEU A 115 -7.40 3.11 -3.95
C LEU A 115 -8.61 3.67 -4.70
N ALA A 116 -9.66 2.86 -4.81
CA ALA A 116 -10.98 3.29 -5.25
C ALA A 116 -12.03 2.79 -4.27
N ASN A 117 -12.87 3.69 -3.76
CA ASN A 117 -13.97 3.32 -2.86
C ASN A 117 -15.06 2.58 -3.67
N CYS A 118 -15.44 1.40 -3.19
CA CYS A 118 -16.48 0.57 -3.81
C CYS A 118 -17.89 1.08 -3.52
N ASN A 119 -18.06 1.99 -2.55
CA ASN A 119 -19.34 2.51 -2.06
C ASN A 119 -20.33 1.38 -1.70
N GLY A 120 -19.79 0.30 -1.14
CA GLY A 120 -20.49 -0.96 -0.95
C GLY A 120 -19.50 -2.13 -1.07
N PRO A 121 -19.98 -3.39 -1.04
CA PRO A 121 -19.11 -4.54 -1.11
C PRO A 121 -18.43 -4.66 -2.49
N CYS A 122 -17.08 -4.75 -2.51
CA CYS A 122 -16.32 -4.76 -3.76
C CYS A 122 -16.53 -6.00 -4.63
N ASN A 123 -17.07 -7.11 -4.11
CA ASN A 123 -17.35 -8.31 -4.92
C ASN A 123 -18.52 -8.13 -5.91
N ALA A 124 -19.28 -7.03 -5.78
CA ALA A 124 -20.42 -6.68 -6.63
C ALA A 124 -20.24 -5.31 -7.33
N VAL A 125 -19.06 -4.68 -7.22
CA VAL A 125 -18.82 -3.36 -7.81
C VAL A 125 -18.72 -3.45 -9.33
N ASP A 126 -19.35 -2.50 -10.03
CA ASP A 126 -19.03 -2.27 -11.44
C ASP A 126 -17.65 -1.61 -11.53
N LYS A 127 -16.69 -2.33 -12.09
CA LYS A 127 -15.31 -1.85 -12.19
C LYS A 127 -15.18 -0.54 -12.98
N THR A 128 -16.09 -0.28 -13.92
CA THR A 128 -16.06 0.95 -14.73
C THR A 128 -16.52 2.19 -13.95
N ALA A 129 -17.23 1.99 -12.84
CA ALA A 129 -17.63 3.06 -11.93
C ALA A 129 -16.55 3.43 -10.90
N LEU A 130 -15.49 2.63 -10.77
CA LEU A 130 -14.40 2.88 -9.83
C LEU A 130 -13.64 4.15 -10.22
N LYS A 131 -13.41 5.01 -9.22
CA LYS A 131 -12.60 6.22 -9.33
C LYS A 131 -11.39 6.09 -8.42
N PHE A 132 -10.21 6.00 -9.03
CA PHE A 132 -8.94 5.72 -8.38
C PHE A 132 -8.23 7.00 -7.97
N PHE A 133 -7.82 7.10 -6.71
CA PHE A 133 -6.90 8.13 -6.24
C PHE A 133 -5.56 7.49 -5.91
N LYS A 134 -4.47 8.12 -6.33
CA LYS A 134 -3.11 7.60 -6.17
C LYS A 134 -2.64 7.78 -4.73
N ILE A 135 -2.17 6.71 -4.09
CA ILE A 135 -1.66 6.70 -2.71
C ILE A 135 -0.15 6.50 -2.63
N ASP A 136 0.44 5.88 -3.66
CA ASP A 136 1.88 5.69 -3.84
C ASP A 136 2.23 5.77 -5.35
N GLY A 137 3.45 6.20 -5.65
CA GLY A 137 3.98 6.25 -7.00
C GLY A 137 5.45 6.62 -7.02
N ALA A 138 6.28 5.67 -7.41
CA ALA A 138 7.72 5.83 -7.59
C ALA A 138 8.13 5.53 -9.03
N GLY A 139 8.97 6.38 -9.60
CA GLY A 139 9.51 6.22 -10.96
C GLY A 139 11.00 5.92 -10.92
N LEU A 140 11.81 6.81 -11.49
CA LEU A 140 13.26 6.78 -11.36
C LEU A 140 13.71 7.25 -9.96
N ILE A 141 14.64 6.51 -9.36
CA ILE A 141 15.16 6.73 -8.00
C ILE A 141 16.52 7.42 -8.05
N ASN A 142 16.71 8.46 -7.22
CA ASN A 142 17.97 9.20 -7.03
C ASN A 142 18.64 9.71 -8.35
N PRO A 143 17.97 10.56 -9.14
CA PRO A 143 18.59 11.24 -10.29
C PRO A 143 19.78 12.17 -9.89
N PRO A 144 20.84 12.34 -10.73
CA PRO A 144 20.90 11.94 -12.14
C PRO A 144 21.75 10.70 -12.48
N GLN A 145 21.17 9.85 -13.34
CA GLN A 145 21.73 8.82 -14.24
C GLN A 145 22.62 7.67 -13.74
N GLN A 146 23.46 7.79 -12.72
CA GLN A 146 24.53 6.77 -12.54
C GLN A 146 24.05 5.36 -12.19
N THR A 147 22.87 5.22 -11.57
CA THR A 147 22.35 3.90 -11.18
C THR A 147 21.29 3.35 -12.12
N ASN A 148 20.64 4.21 -12.94
CA ASN A 148 19.42 3.88 -13.70
C ASN A 148 18.44 3.03 -12.87
N GLN A 149 18.28 3.37 -11.59
CA GLN A 149 17.50 2.59 -10.65
C GLN A 149 16.04 3.03 -10.72
N TRP A 150 15.17 2.12 -11.16
CA TRP A 150 13.73 2.33 -11.20
C TRP A 150 13.06 1.71 -9.98
N ALA A 151 11.82 2.13 -9.70
CA ALA A 151 10.98 1.49 -8.68
C ALA A 151 10.87 -0.03 -8.90
N ALA A 152 10.75 -0.49 -10.15
CA ALA A 152 10.80 -1.92 -10.48
C ALA A 152 12.13 -2.59 -10.04
N THR A 153 13.27 -1.90 -10.14
CA THR A 153 14.56 -2.41 -9.63
C THR A 153 14.55 -2.49 -8.09
N VAL A 154 13.94 -1.51 -7.40
CA VAL A 154 13.77 -1.57 -5.95
C VAL A 154 12.89 -2.74 -5.54
N LEU A 155 11.80 -3.00 -6.26
CA LEU A 155 10.93 -4.17 -6.09
C LEU A 155 11.71 -5.48 -6.22
N ILE A 156 12.54 -5.63 -7.27
CA ILE A 156 13.39 -6.82 -7.48
C ILE A 156 14.34 -7.00 -6.30
N ASN A 157 15.03 -5.94 -5.89
CA ASN A 157 15.98 -5.98 -4.77
C ASN A 157 15.31 -6.26 -3.43
N ASN A 158 14.02 -5.95 -3.31
CA ASN A 158 13.18 -6.33 -2.18
C ASN A 158 12.64 -7.78 -2.29
N GLY A 159 13.28 -8.58 -3.14
CA GLY A 159 12.93 -9.97 -3.43
C GLY A 159 11.67 -10.12 -4.27
N ASN A 160 11.34 -9.18 -5.17
CA ASN A 160 10.07 -9.12 -5.90
C ASN A 160 8.87 -8.79 -5.00
N ALA A 161 9.00 -7.76 -4.15
CA ALA A 161 7.91 -7.32 -3.28
C ALA A 161 7.84 -5.79 -3.21
N TRP A 162 6.62 -5.26 -3.12
CA TRP A 162 6.36 -3.83 -2.97
C TRP A 162 5.46 -3.57 -1.77
N SER A 163 5.89 -2.68 -0.89
CA SER A 163 5.16 -2.24 0.30
C SER A 163 4.51 -0.89 0.03
N VAL A 164 3.19 -0.84 0.18
CA VAL A 164 2.37 0.36 0.10
C VAL A 164 1.70 0.63 1.46
N ARG A 165 1.58 1.90 1.85
CA ARG A 165 0.89 2.30 3.08
C ARG A 165 -0.54 2.72 2.77
N ILE A 166 -1.50 2.14 3.48
CA ILE A 166 -2.87 2.64 3.46
C ILE A 166 -2.88 4.03 4.13
N PRO A 167 -3.40 5.09 3.48
CA PRO A 167 -3.34 6.44 4.05
C PRO A 167 -4.00 6.46 5.44
N PRO A 168 -3.35 7.05 6.47
CA PRO A 168 -3.82 6.95 7.86
C PRO A 168 -5.17 7.64 8.11
N ASN A 169 -5.51 8.63 7.29
CA ASN A 169 -6.74 9.42 7.43
C ASN A 169 -7.83 9.02 6.43
N VAL A 170 -7.61 7.98 5.61
CA VAL A 170 -8.64 7.49 4.68
C VAL A 170 -9.87 7.03 5.46
N ALA A 171 -11.06 7.36 4.95
CA ALA A 171 -12.31 6.90 5.54
C ALA A 171 -12.37 5.36 5.58
N PRO A 172 -12.94 4.76 6.64
CA PRO A 172 -13.17 3.32 6.66
C PRO A 172 -14.20 2.92 5.60
N GLY A 173 -14.05 1.72 5.05
CA GLY A 173 -14.94 1.22 4.00
C GLY A 173 -14.36 0.09 3.18
N HIS A 174 -15.02 -0.21 2.06
CA HIS A 174 -14.58 -1.23 1.13
C HIS A 174 -13.90 -0.56 -0.07
N TYR A 175 -12.67 -0.97 -0.35
CA TYR A 175 -11.84 -0.37 -1.39
C TYR A 175 -11.25 -1.43 -2.31
N VAL A 176 -11.06 -1.08 -3.57
CA VAL A 176 -10.13 -1.79 -4.45
C VAL A 176 -8.76 -1.13 -4.31
N LEU A 177 -7.76 -1.90 -3.89
CA LEU A 177 -6.36 -1.57 -4.09
C LEU A 177 -5.96 -2.01 -5.49
N ARG A 178 -5.56 -1.05 -6.34
CA ARG A 178 -4.98 -1.30 -7.66
C ARG A 178 -3.49 -1.01 -7.58
N HIS A 179 -2.69 -2.04 -7.71
CA HIS A 179 -1.24 -1.98 -7.80
C HIS A 179 -0.82 -2.15 -9.26
N ASP A 180 0.14 -1.37 -9.76
CA ASP A 180 0.53 -1.39 -11.16
C ASP A 180 2.04 -1.19 -11.31
N ILE A 181 2.65 -2.03 -12.15
CA ILE A 181 4.01 -1.82 -12.66
C ILE A 181 3.86 -1.48 -14.13
N ILE A 182 4.54 -0.43 -14.60
CA ILE A 182 4.60 -0.13 -16.04
C ILE A 182 6.01 -0.44 -16.53
N ALA A 183 6.19 -1.48 -17.35
CA ALA A 183 7.49 -1.75 -17.96
C ALA A 183 7.72 -0.85 -19.17
N LEU A 184 8.88 -0.18 -19.20
CA LEU A 184 9.23 0.85 -20.18
C LEU A 184 10.34 0.44 -21.14
N HIS A 185 10.78 -0.81 -21.09
CA HIS A 185 11.90 -1.30 -21.92
C HIS A 185 11.64 -1.19 -23.43
N SER A 186 10.38 -1.12 -23.86
CA SER A 186 9.98 -0.90 -25.25
C SER A 186 9.20 0.41 -25.45
N ALA A 187 9.07 1.25 -24.41
CA ALA A 187 8.21 2.42 -24.38
C ALA A 187 8.68 3.59 -25.26
N GLY A 188 9.87 3.51 -25.85
CA GLY A 188 10.32 4.48 -26.86
C GLY A 188 9.56 4.37 -28.20
N GLN A 189 8.69 3.37 -28.35
CA GLN A 189 7.80 3.19 -29.50
C GLN A 189 6.34 3.37 -29.08
N GLN A 190 5.51 3.80 -30.03
CA GLN A 190 4.06 3.86 -29.83
C GLN A 190 3.54 2.49 -29.37
N ASN A 191 2.68 2.47 -28.36
CA ASN A 191 2.11 1.25 -27.77
C ASN A 191 3.15 0.30 -27.13
N GLY A 192 4.38 0.77 -26.88
CA GLY A 192 5.47 -0.06 -26.38
C GLY A 192 5.56 -0.19 -24.86
N ALA A 193 4.89 0.68 -24.09
CA ALA A 193 4.77 0.52 -22.65
C ALA A 193 3.87 -0.67 -22.30
N GLN A 194 4.07 -1.27 -21.13
CA GLN A 194 3.36 -2.47 -20.72
C GLN A 194 2.88 -2.32 -19.27
N SER A 195 1.57 -2.18 -19.06
CA SER A 195 0.98 -2.08 -17.72
C SER A 195 0.57 -3.44 -17.17
N TYR A 196 0.81 -3.65 -15.87
CA TYR A 196 0.50 -4.89 -15.16
C TYR A 196 -0.38 -4.61 -13.94
N PRO A 197 -1.61 -4.10 -14.12
CA PRO A 197 -2.50 -3.81 -13.01
C PRO A 197 -2.93 -5.09 -12.31
N GLN A 198 -2.89 -5.08 -10.98
CA GLN A 198 -3.35 -6.15 -10.09
C GLN A 198 -4.29 -5.55 -9.05
N CYS A 199 -5.53 -6.02 -9.00
CA CYS A 199 -6.55 -5.50 -8.09
C CYS A 199 -6.86 -6.45 -6.94
N VAL A 200 -7.03 -5.89 -5.75
CA VAL A 200 -7.33 -6.62 -4.50
C VAL A 200 -8.43 -5.89 -3.73
N ASN A 201 -9.42 -6.64 -3.23
CA ASN A 201 -10.46 -6.10 -2.35
C ASN A 201 -9.96 -5.95 -0.91
N LEU A 202 -10.07 -4.75 -0.37
CA LEU A 202 -9.76 -4.42 1.02
C LEU A 202 -11.04 -4.00 1.78
N GLU A 203 -11.09 -4.33 3.06
CA GLU A 203 -11.91 -3.63 4.05
C GLU A 203 -10.98 -2.80 4.92
N ILE A 204 -11.02 -1.48 4.75
CA ILE A 204 -10.23 -0.55 5.54
C ILE A 204 -11.02 -0.18 6.80
N THR A 205 -10.40 -0.36 7.96
CA THR A 205 -10.92 0.05 9.28
C THR A 205 -10.16 1.29 9.78
N GLY A 206 -10.77 2.07 10.66
CA GLY A 206 -10.15 3.28 11.21
C GLY A 206 -11.16 4.38 11.50
N TYR A 207 -10.64 5.57 11.80
CA TYR A 207 -11.43 6.76 12.16
C TYR A 207 -11.20 7.94 11.21
N GLY A 208 -10.48 7.70 10.11
CA GLY A 208 -10.26 8.69 9.08
C GLY A 208 -11.56 9.17 8.44
N THR A 209 -11.49 10.33 7.78
CA THR A 209 -12.65 10.92 7.09
C THR A 209 -12.34 11.29 5.64
N ASP A 210 -11.09 11.11 5.20
CA ASP A 210 -10.67 11.49 3.86
C ASP A 210 -11.30 10.55 2.84
N ASN A 211 -12.02 11.13 1.89
CA ASN A 211 -12.52 10.44 0.71
C ASN A 211 -12.10 11.23 -0.54
N PRO A 212 -10.83 11.12 -0.96
CA PRO A 212 -10.29 11.91 -2.05
C PRO A 212 -11.04 11.67 -3.37
N ALA A 213 -11.12 12.71 -4.20
CA ALA A 213 -11.61 12.55 -5.56
C ALA A 213 -10.66 11.64 -6.36
N GLY A 214 -11.23 10.71 -7.12
CA GLY A 214 -10.48 9.79 -7.97
C GLY A 214 -10.71 10.00 -9.46
N ILE A 215 -9.86 9.37 -10.27
CA ILE A 215 -9.88 9.34 -11.73
C ILE A 215 -10.47 8.00 -12.18
N PRO A 216 -11.39 7.96 -13.16
CA PRO A 216 -11.85 6.69 -13.75
C PRO A 216 -10.67 5.84 -14.23
N GLY A 217 -10.73 4.52 -14.05
CA GLY A 217 -9.60 3.65 -14.42
C GLY A 217 -9.17 3.79 -15.89
N THR A 218 -10.12 3.99 -16.81
CA THR A 218 -9.91 4.22 -18.25
C THR A 218 -9.40 5.63 -18.60
N ALA A 219 -9.13 6.46 -17.59
CA ALA A 219 -8.59 7.80 -17.73
C ALA A 219 -7.33 8.00 -16.86
N LEU A 220 -6.81 6.92 -16.25
CA LEU A 220 -5.58 6.99 -15.47
C LEU A 220 -4.36 7.34 -16.35
N TYR A 221 -4.32 6.79 -17.57
CA TYR A 221 -3.19 6.93 -18.48
C TYR A 221 -3.66 7.28 -19.89
N GLY A 222 -2.94 8.17 -20.56
CA GLY A 222 -3.01 8.39 -22.00
C GLY A 222 -1.88 7.65 -22.72
N ALA A 223 -2.16 7.14 -23.92
CA ALA A 223 -1.17 6.40 -24.72
C ALA A 223 0.07 7.24 -25.12
N ASN A 224 -0.07 8.57 -25.09
CA ASN A 224 0.98 9.53 -25.44
C ASN A 224 1.46 10.33 -24.22
N ASP A 225 1.08 9.92 -23.00
CA ASP A 225 1.55 10.61 -21.80
C ASP A 225 3.08 10.56 -21.74
N PRO A 226 3.75 11.62 -21.22
CA PRO A 226 5.22 11.71 -21.23
C PRO A 226 5.90 10.61 -20.40
N GLY A 227 5.19 9.94 -19.49
CA GLY A 227 5.69 8.79 -18.75
C GLY A 227 5.35 7.42 -19.37
N ILE A 228 4.61 7.40 -20.48
CA ILE A 228 4.13 6.21 -21.19
C ILE A 228 4.84 6.04 -22.54
N LEU A 229 4.85 7.08 -23.38
CA LEU A 229 5.68 7.10 -24.59
C LEU A 229 7.03 7.73 -24.20
N TYR A 230 7.95 6.89 -23.74
CA TYR A 230 9.19 7.34 -23.11
C TYR A 230 10.37 6.41 -23.42
N ASN A 231 11.47 6.95 -23.92
CA ASN A 231 12.65 6.18 -24.26
C ASN A 231 13.69 6.22 -23.13
N ILE A 232 13.65 5.20 -22.27
CA ILE A 232 14.55 5.06 -21.12
C ILE A 232 16.05 4.89 -21.49
N TYR A 233 16.39 4.80 -22.78
CA TYR A 233 17.78 4.65 -23.25
C TYR A 233 18.34 5.92 -23.91
N ARG A 234 17.51 6.93 -24.17
CA ARG A 234 17.92 8.14 -24.91
C ARG A 234 17.41 9.44 -24.30
N ASP A 235 16.26 9.40 -23.63
CA ASP A 235 15.65 10.60 -23.07
C ASP A 235 16.34 11.01 -21.76
N ASN A 236 16.13 12.27 -21.37
CA ASN A 236 16.70 12.78 -20.13
C ASN A 236 15.94 12.22 -18.93
N LEU A 237 16.38 11.07 -18.40
CA LEU A 237 15.74 10.36 -17.28
C LEU A 237 15.33 11.22 -16.07
N ASN A 238 15.95 12.39 -15.87
CA ASN A 238 15.62 13.32 -14.79
C ASN A 238 14.24 14.00 -14.93
N ASP A 239 13.64 13.97 -16.12
CA ASP A 239 12.33 14.57 -16.40
C ASP A 239 11.16 13.57 -16.36
N TYR A 240 11.43 12.33 -15.95
CA TYR A 240 10.41 11.27 -15.99
C TYR A 240 9.18 11.64 -15.14
N VAL A 241 8.03 11.75 -15.81
CA VAL A 241 6.74 12.04 -15.18
C VAL A 241 6.01 10.75 -14.87
N ILE A 242 5.77 10.46 -13.60
CA ILE A 242 5.04 9.25 -13.18
C ILE A 242 3.56 9.37 -13.63
N PRO A 243 3.03 8.45 -14.45
CA PRO A 243 1.64 8.47 -14.94
C PRO A 243 0.60 8.30 -13.82
N GLY A 244 -0.67 8.66 -14.06
CA GLY A 244 -1.77 8.40 -13.12
C GLY A 244 -2.11 9.52 -12.13
N GLY A 245 -1.76 10.78 -12.44
CA GLY A 245 -2.12 11.93 -11.62
C GLY A 245 -1.26 12.12 -10.35
N ALA A 246 -1.61 13.09 -9.51
CA ALA A 246 -0.87 13.39 -8.29
C ALA A 246 -1.18 12.38 -7.16
N ILE A 247 -0.20 12.15 -6.29
CA ILE A 247 -0.41 11.45 -5.01
C ILE A 247 -1.26 12.35 -4.10
N ILE A 248 -2.27 11.77 -3.45
CA ILE A 248 -3.12 12.52 -2.51
C ILE A 248 -2.33 13.02 -1.29
N PRO A 249 -2.82 14.06 -0.59
CA PRO A 249 -2.35 14.37 0.75
C PRO A 249 -2.41 13.14 1.67
N GLY A 250 -1.35 12.88 2.43
CA GLY A 250 -1.23 11.71 3.30
C GLY A 250 -0.79 10.41 2.61
N GLY A 251 -0.67 10.41 1.27
CA GLY A 251 0.04 9.38 0.52
C GLY A 251 1.56 9.57 0.57
N PHE A 252 2.32 8.58 0.09
CA PHE A 252 3.78 8.56 0.13
C PHE A 252 4.32 8.24 -1.26
N SER A 253 5.33 8.96 -1.76
CA SER A 253 5.90 8.65 -3.09
C SER A 253 6.57 7.28 -3.15
N MET A 254 7.17 6.82 -2.05
CA MET A 254 7.70 5.47 -1.90
C MET A 254 8.01 5.26 -0.42
N LEU A 255 7.50 4.21 0.21
CA LEU A 255 7.99 3.80 1.52
C LEU A 255 9.43 3.26 1.40
N PRO A 256 10.25 3.31 2.47
CA PRO A 256 11.43 2.47 2.56
C PRO A 256 11.04 1.00 2.35
N GLN A 257 11.50 0.42 1.24
CA GLN A 257 11.13 -0.92 0.85
C GLN A 257 11.93 -1.94 1.68
N SER A 258 11.20 -2.81 2.37
CA SER A 258 11.77 -3.95 3.08
C SER A 258 10.81 -5.12 3.03
N ARG A 259 11.35 -6.34 2.90
CA ARG A 259 10.55 -7.55 2.73
C ARG A 259 9.93 -7.91 4.07
N ILE A 260 8.62 -8.08 4.10
CA ILE A 260 7.93 -8.47 5.33
C ILE A 260 8.09 -9.98 5.49
N GLN A 261 8.64 -10.40 6.64
CA GLN A 261 8.70 -11.81 6.99
C GLN A 261 7.27 -12.33 7.21
N ILE A 262 6.91 -13.39 6.49
CA ILE A 262 5.64 -14.07 6.70
C ILE A 262 5.75 -14.91 7.97
N THR A 263 4.85 -14.66 8.92
CA THR A 263 4.76 -15.39 10.20
C THR A 263 3.51 -16.26 10.28
N ALA A 264 2.51 -15.98 9.44
CA ALA A 264 1.27 -16.76 9.35
C ALA A 264 0.67 -16.71 7.94
N SER A 265 -0.25 -17.63 7.65
CA SER A 265 -1.10 -17.59 6.45
C SER A 265 -2.55 -17.32 6.85
N GLY A 266 -3.21 -16.42 6.13
CA GLY A 266 -4.61 -16.08 6.27
C GLY A 266 -5.43 -16.48 5.05
N SER A 267 -6.75 -16.50 5.20
CA SER A 267 -7.69 -16.65 4.09
C SER A 267 -8.51 -15.37 3.94
N ALA A 268 -8.90 -15.05 2.71
CA ALA A 268 -9.78 -13.90 2.48
C ALA A 268 -11.14 -14.13 3.15
N THR A 269 -11.73 -13.07 3.70
CA THR A 269 -13.06 -13.12 4.33
C THR A 269 -14.13 -13.00 3.24
N PRO A 270 -15.18 -13.85 3.21
CA PRO A 270 -16.29 -13.69 2.28
C PRO A 270 -17.15 -12.47 2.62
N TYR A 271 -17.79 -11.87 1.62
CA TYR A 271 -18.83 -10.86 1.84
C TYR A 271 -20.11 -11.54 2.34
N GLY A 272 -20.81 -10.91 3.30
CA GLY A 272 -22.09 -11.41 3.83
C GLY A 272 -21.99 -12.28 5.08
N THR A 273 -20.79 -12.62 5.56
CA THR A 273 -20.61 -13.26 6.87
C THR A 273 -20.25 -12.20 7.93
N THR A 274 -21.21 -11.80 8.76
CA THR A 274 -20.90 -11.14 10.03
C THR A 274 -20.23 -12.17 10.95
N ILE A 275 -18.91 -12.07 11.16
CA ILE A 275 -18.26 -12.85 12.22
C ILE A 275 -18.74 -12.26 13.55
N ARG A 276 -19.72 -12.91 14.16
CA ARG A 276 -20.03 -12.71 15.58
C ARG A 276 -18.81 -13.22 16.34
N ALA A 277 -18.09 -12.30 17.01
CA ALA A 277 -17.01 -12.67 17.90
C ALA A 277 -17.53 -13.70 18.92
N SER A 278 -17.04 -14.94 18.82
CA SER A 278 -17.43 -16.03 19.69
C SER A 278 -16.58 -15.95 20.96
N SER A 279 -17.06 -15.23 21.97
CA SER A 279 -16.49 -15.32 23.32
C SER A 279 -17.11 -16.52 24.04
N THR A 280 -16.34 -17.60 24.17
CA THR A 280 -16.62 -18.67 25.13
C THR A 280 -16.31 -18.14 26.54
N VAL A 281 -17.33 -17.61 27.21
CA VAL A 281 -17.28 -17.37 28.66
C VAL A 281 -17.95 -18.53 29.39
N MET A 282 -17.14 -19.17 30.25
CA MET A 282 -17.56 -20.23 31.16
C MET A 282 -18.69 -19.78 32.08
N ALA A 283 -19.61 -20.70 32.32
CA ALA A 283 -20.74 -20.54 33.22
C ALA A 283 -20.29 -20.30 34.67
N SER A 284 -21.00 -19.41 35.36
CA SER A 284 -21.06 -19.38 36.82
C SER A 284 -22.44 -18.94 37.28
N ALA A 285 -22.77 -19.45 38.47
CA ALA A 285 -24.09 -19.83 38.93
C ALA A 285 -25.08 -18.67 39.21
N SER A 286 -26.34 -19.09 39.23
CA SER A 286 -27.61 -18.40 39.53
C SER A 286 -27.75 -17.82 40.93
N VAL A 287 -28.31 -16.62 41.07
CA VAL A 287 -29.29 -16.23 42.13
C VAL A 287 -30.10 -14.98 41.66
N PRO A 288 -31.23 -14.59 42.29
CA PRO A 288 -32.53 -14.56 41.63
C PRO A 288 -33.07 -13.15 41.32
N THR A 289 -34.11 -13.19 40.51
CA THR A 289 -35.03 -12.16 40.04
C THR A 289 -35.50 -11.21 41.15
N SER A 290 -35.38 -9.90 40.90
CA SER A 290 -36.27 -8.90 41.48
C SER A 290 -36.64 -7.87 40.42
N SER A 291 -37.95 -7.67 40.31
CA SER A 291 -38.66 -6.84 39.35
C SER A 291 -38.60 -5.36 39.72
N SER A 292 -38.21 -4.50 38.78
CA SER A 292 -38.72 -3.12 38.74
C SER A 292 -38.71 -2.57 37.31
N THR A 293 -39.80 -1.87 37.02
CA THR A 293 -40.26 -1.24 35.78
C THR A 293 -39.29 -0.19 35.22
N PRO A 294 -39.32 0.13 33.90
CA PRO A 294 -38.34 1.01 33.27
C PRO A 294 -38.68 2.49 33.50
N SER A 295 -37.64 3.30 33.75
CA SER A 295 -37.68 4.76 33.74
C SER A 295 -36.58 5.29 32.81
N PRO A 296 -36.70 6.52 32.29
CA PRO A 296 -36.27 6.87 30.94
C PRO A 296 -34.75 7.01 30.79
N THR A 297 -34.31 6.74 29.55
CA THR A 297 -32.95 6.83 29.06
C THR A 297 -32.44 8.27 29.11
N THR A 298 -31.53 8.56 30.04
CA THR A 298 -30.66 9.73 29.97
C THR A 298 -29.31 9.27 29.41
N PHE A 299 -28.96 9.74 28.23
CA PHE A 299 -27.64 9.52 27.64
C PHE A 299 -26.59 10.15 28.56
N LEU A 300 -25.76 9.33 29.20
CA LEU A 300 -24.55 9.79 29.86
C LEU A 300 -23.52 10.13 28.77
N THR A 301 -23.38 11.42 28.50
CA THR A 301 -22.15 12.01 27.99
C THR A 301 -20.97 11.53 28.83
N MET A 302 -20.08 10.73 28.26
CA MET A 302 -18.75 10.51 28.83
C MET A 302 -17.91 11.77 28.58
N THR A 303 -17.94 12.67 29.54
CA THR A 303 -16.87 13.66 29.73
C THR A 303 -15.60 12.91 30.10
N THR A 304 -14.61 12.93 29.21
CA THR A 304 -13.23 12.57 29.53
C THR A 304 -12.71 13.58 30.56
N THR A 305 -12.59 13.15 31.81
CA THR A 305 -11.82 13.86 32.83
C THR A 305 -10.38 14.00 32.34
N ALA A 306 -9.88 15.24 32.27
CA ALA A 306 -8.47 15.52 32.04
C ALA A 306 -7.61 14.80 33.11
N PRO A 307 -6.47 14.20 32.72
CA PRO A 307 -5.58 13.53 33.68
C PRO A 307 -4.96 14.55 34.65
N PRO A 308 -4.59 14.11 35.88
CA PRO A 308 -4.04 14.99 36.90
C PRO A 308 -2.77 15.69 36.41
N ALA A 309 -2.72 17.01 36.60
CA ALA A 309 -1.56 17.83 36.32
C ALA A 309 -0.41 17.45 37.26
N GLY A 310 0.62 16.75 36.76
CA GLY A 310 1.85 16.47 37.52
C GLY A 310 2.61 15.17 37.18
N GLY A 311 2.11 14.31 36.29
CA GLY A 311 2.81 13.07 35.92
C GLY A 311 3.99 13.27 34.94
N PRO A 312 4.96 12.33 34.89
CA PRO A 312 6.08 12.36 33.95
C PRO A 312 5.56 12.42 32.51
N THR A 313 6.23 13.20 31.66
CA THR A 313 5.96 13.29 30.22
C THR A 313 6.69 12.16 29.49
N GLN A 314 6.02 11.52 28.53
CA GLN A 314 6.58 10.50 27.66
C GLN A 314 7.39 11.12 26.51
N ASN A 315 8.25 10.35 25.85
CA ASN A 315 8.89 10.73 24.60
C ASN A 315 7.93 10.60 23.42
N LEU A 316 8.22 11.29 22.33
CA LEU A 316 7.56 11.01 21.05
C LEU A 316 7.79 9.54 20.65
N TYR A 317 6.72 8.89 20.16
CA TYR A 317 6.64 7.46 19.88
C TYR A 317 6.74 6.54 21.12
N GLY A 318 6.79 7.09 22.32
CA GLY A 318 6.69 6.30 23.55
C GLY A 318 5.25 5.85 23.83
N GLN A 319 5.10 4.73 24.54
CA GLN A 319 3.79 4.28 25.01
C GLN A 319 3.23 5.28 26.00
N CYS A 320 1.99 5.72 25.80
CA CYS A 320 1.31 6.71 26.63
C CYS A 320 -0.03 6.20 27.20
N GLY A 321 -0.34 4.92 26.98
CA GLY A 321 -1.57 4.30 27.47
C GLY A 321 -1.71 2.84 27.03
N GLY A 322 -2.86 2.26 27.37
CA GLY A 322 -3.15 0.85 27.18
C GLY A 322 -3.55 0.16 28.48
N SER A 323 -4.33 -0.92 28.39
CA SER A 323 -4.72 -1.73 29.54
C SER A 323 -3.48 -2.23 30.31
N ASN A 324 -3.48 -2.01 31.62
CA ASN A 324 -2.38 -2.30 32.55
C ASN A 324 -1.09 -1.46 32.34
N TYR A 325 -1.13 -0.40 31.54
CA TYR A 325 0.01 0.52 31.43
C TYR A 325 0.08 1.45 32.65
N ALA A 326 1.19 1.36 33.41
CA ALA A 326 1.44 2.18 34.60
C ALA A 326 2.47 3.30 34.38
N GLY A 327 2.90 3.53 33.13
CA GLY A 327 3.93 4.52 32.80
C GLY A 327 3.38 5.92 32.46
N PRO A 328 4.24 6.83 31.96
CA PRO A 328 3.87 8.18 31.56
C PRO A 328 2.71 8.24 30.55
N THR A 329 1.58 8.85 30.92
CA THR A 329 0.41 8.98 30.02
C THR A 329 0.32 10.31 29.29
N ARG A 330 1.16 11.29 29.67
CA ARG A 330 1.22 12.60 29.02
C ARG A 330 2.24 12.55 27.90
N CYS A 331 1.83 12.91 26.68
CA CYS A 331 2.77 13.15 25.59
C CYS A 331 3.42 14.54 25.72
N PRO A 332 4.55 14.78 25.02
CA PRO A 332 5.07 16.13 24.85
C PRO A 332 3.99 17.05 24.29
N ASP A 333 4.07 18.35 24.57
CA ASP A 333 3.00 19.32 24.21
C ASP A 333 2.72 19.42 22.70
N TYR A 334 3.57 18.82 21.87
CA TYR A 334 3.48 18.72 20.41
C TYR A 334 3.07 17.35 19.88
N ALA A 335 2.65 16.46 20.77
CA ALA A 335 2.21 15.12 20.46
C ALA A 335 0.92 14.81 21.22
N SER A 336 0.15 13.87 20.69
CA SER A 336 -1.08 13.40 21.33
C SER A 336 -0.99 11.90 21.54
N CYS A 337 -1.58 11.44 22.65
CA CYS A 337 -1.62 10.01 22.93
C CYS A 337 -2.69 9.36 22.06
N ALA A 338 -2.26 8.67 21.00
CA ALA A 338 -3.15 7.96 20.09
C ALA A 338 -3.28 6.50 20.54
N THR A 339 -4.50 6.07 20.88
CA THR A 339 -4.78 4.66 21.17
C THR A 339 -4.72 3.83 19.89
N ILE A 340 -3.78 2.89 19.82
CA ILE A 340 -3.60 1.99 18.67
C ILE A 340 -4.43 0.72 18.88
N ASN A 341 -4.43 0.19 20.10
CA ASN A 341 -5.25 -0.95 20.49
C ASN A 341 -5.57 -0.92 22.00
N PRO A 342 -6.41 -1.83 22.54
CA PRO A 342 -6.80 -1.79 23.94
C PRO A 342 -5.64 -1.90 24.95
N TYR A 343 -4.48 -2.42 24.54
CA TYR A 343 -3.30 -2.63 25.39
C TYR A 343 -2.17 -1.64 25.11
N TYR A 344 -2.31 -0.79 24.09
CA TYR A 344 -1.24 0.09 23.62
C TYR A 344 -1.77 1.40 23.02
N ALA A 345 -1.34 2.52 23.59
CA ALA A 345 -1.46 3.84 23.02
C ALA A 345 -0.07 4.47 22.92
N GLN A 346 0.18 5.28 21.89
CA GLN A 346 1.50 5.84 21.59
C GLN A 346 1.43 7.35 21.36
N CYS A 347 2.45 8.08 21.80
CA CYS A 347 2.58 9.50 21.47
C CYS A 347 2.90 9.68 19.99
N THR A 348 1.95 10.20 19.23
CA THR A 348 2.13 10.54 17.81
C THR A 348 2.22 12.04 17.62
N PRO A 349 2.97 12.53 16.61
CA PRO A 349 3.02 13.96 16.31
C PRO A 349 1.62 14.57 16.18
N GLY A 350 1.40 15.71 16.82
CA GLY A 350 0.14 16.45 16.70
C GLY A 350 -0.06 17.01 15.30
N PRO A 351 -1.29 17.43 14.96
CA PRO A 351 -1.57 18.09 13.70
C PRO A 351 -0.68 19.33 13.53
N VAL A 352 -0.16 19.53 12.32
CA VAL A 352 0.72 20.65 12.00
C VAL A 352 -0.11 21.93 11.92
N PRO A 353 0.12 22.95 12.77
CA PRO A 353 -0.57 24.22 12.67
C PRO A 353 -0.31 24.88 11.31
N ALA A 354 -1.30 25.62 10.79
CA ALA A 354 -1.12 26.40 9.58
C ALA A 354 0.08 27.36 9.74
N GLY A 355 1.00 27.35 8.77
CA GLY A 355 2.22 28.15 8.86
C GLY A 355 3.33 27.54 9.72
N ALA A 356 3.28 26.24 10.01
CA ALA A 356 4.39 25.52 10.64
C ALA A 356 4.77 24.27 9.83
N GLN A 357 5.98 23.78 10.02
CA GLN A 357 6.49 22.53 9.46
C GLN A 357 6.36 21.40 10.47
N SER A 358 6.07 20.19 10.00
CA SER A 358 5.98 19.00 10.84
C SER A 358 7.30 18.75 11.57
N LEU A 359 7.24 17.96 12.65
CA LEU A 359 8.47 17.43 13.23
C LEU A 359 9.23 16.62 12.17
N TYR A 360 10.53 16.84 12.08
CA TYR A 360 11.41 16.32 11.03
C TYR A 360 11.09 16.82 9.60
N GLY A 361 10.18 17.79 9.44
CA GLY A 361 9.98 18.49 8.17
C GLY A 361 11.11 19.47 7.87
N GLN A 362 11.35 19.76 6.59
CA GLN A 362 12.27 20.80 6.18
C GLN A 362 11.70 22.17 6.54
N CYS A 363 12.52 23.04 7.12
CA CYS A 363 12.14 24.38 7.58
C CYS A 363 13.08 25.48 7.09
N GLY A 364 14.02 25.14 6.19
CA GLY A 364 14.97 26.11 5.64
C GLY A 364 16.01 25.50 4.71
N GLY A 365 16.91 26.35 4.21
CA GLY A 365 17.95 26.04 3.23
C GLY A 365 18.11 27.14 2.19
N MET A 366 19.25 27.18 1.48
CA MET A 366 19.57 28.23 0.50
C MET A 366 18.58 28.37 -0.66
N ASN A 367 17.82 27.31 -0.98
CA ASN A 367 16.76 27.30 -1.99
C ASN A 367 15.36 27.09 -1.38
N TRP A 368 15.21 27.30 -0.07
CA TRP A 368 13.92 27.19 0.58
C TRP A 368 13.01 28.32 0.08
N PRO A 369 11.82 28.01 -0.47
CA PRO A 369 10.94 29.04 -1.01
C PRO A 369 10.60 30.08 0.06
N ALA A 370 10.69 31.37 -0.28
CA ALA A 370 10.45 32.45 0.68
C ALA A 370 9.02 32.45 1.26
N GLU A 371 8.08 31.84 0.54
CA GLU A 371 6.68 31.68 0.94
C GLU A 371 6.46 30.44 1.83
N SER A 372 7.44 29.54 1.91
CA SER A 372 7.33 28.31 2.70
C SER A 372 7.59 28.59 4.18
N PRO A 373 6.78 28.04 5.10
CA PRO A 373 6.95 28.26 6.54
C PRO A 373 8.33 27.81 7.03
N ALA A 374 9.04 28.70 7.75
CA ALA A 374 10.30 28.39 8.44
C ALA A 374 10.09 28.02 9.92
N SER A 375 8.90 28.27 10.45
CA SER A 375 8.48 27.88 11.80
C SER A 375 8.24 26.37 11.88
N CYS A 376 8.63 25.78 13.00
CA CYS A 376 8.33 24.38 13.31
C CYS A 376 7.07 24.26 14.18
N VAL A 377 6.48 23.06 14.22
CA VAL A 377 5.50 22.71 15.26
C VAL A 377 6.03 23.09 16.65
N PRO A 378 5.14 23.40 17.62
CA PRO A 378 5.54 23.66 19.00
C PRO A 378 6.52 22.59 19.52
N GLY A 379 7.47 22.96 20.39
CA GLY A 379 8.46 22.00 20.92
C GLY A 379 9.46 21.43 19.91
N ALA A 380 9.56 22.01 18.72
CA ALA A 380 10.65 21.79 17.79
C ALA A 380 11.32 23.11 17.38
N THR A 381 12.61 23.05 17.04
CA THR A 381 13.37 24.18 16.50
C THR A 381 13.97 23.82 15.15
N CYS A 382 14.01 24.81 14.27
CA CYS A 382 14.59 24.66 12.94
C CYS A 382 16.12 24.65 13.07
N LYS A 383 16.74 23.48 12.87
CA LYS A 383 18.20 23.34 12.89
C LYS A 383 18.73 23.16 11.48
N THR A 384 19.67 24.02 11.10
CA THR A 384 20.41 23.89 9.84
C THR A 384 21.32 22.67 9.91
N ALA A 385 21.05 21.67 9.09
CA ALA A 385 21.94 20.51 8.97
C ALA A 385 23.09 20.80 7.98
N ASN A 386 22.80 21.53 6.91
CA ASN A 386 23.78 22.01 5.93
C ASN A 386 23.24 23.26 5.21
N PRO A 387 24.03 23.95 4.35
CA PRO A 387 23.60 25.20 3.71
C PRO A 387 22.30 25.09 2.89
N TYR A 388 21.95 23.91 2.40
CA TYR A 388 20.78 23.68 1.55
C TYR A 388 19.59 23.08 2.32
N TYR A 389 19.78 22.69 3.59
CA TYR A 389 18.77 21.96 4.35
C TYR A 389 18.79 22.30 5.84
N ALA A 390 17.65 22.78 6.33
CA ALA A 390 17.35 22.88 7.75
C ALA A 390 16.09 22.08 8.07
N GLN A 391 16.06 21.44 9.24
CA GLN A 391 14.98 20.53 9.65
C GLN A 391 14.45 20.86 11.03
N CYS A 392 13.15 20.69 11.22
CA CYS A 392 12.52 20.76 12.53
C CYS A 392 12.96 19.58 13.39
N THR A 393 13.68 19.86 14.45
CA THR A 393 14.15 18.85 15.43
C THR A 393 13.60 19.17 16.81
N PRO A 394 13.34 18.16 17.67
CA PRO A 394 12.91 18.43 19.04
C PRO A 394 13.88 19.37 19.77
N VAL A 395 13.36 20.30 20.58
CA VAL A 395 14.17 21.14 21.48
C VAL A 395 14.67 20.36 22.69
#